data_AF-A0AAU4QJQ1-F1
#
_entry.id   AF-A0AAU4QJQ1-F1
#
_cell.length_a   1.000
_cell.length_b   1.000
_cell.length_c   1.000
_cell.angle_alpha   90.00
_cell.angle_beta   90.00
_cell.angle_gamma   90.00
#
_symmetry.space_group_name_H-M   'P 1'
#
loop_
_entity.id
_entity.type
_entity.pdbx_description
1 polymer ?
#
loop_
_entity_poly.entity_id
_entity_poly.type
_entity_poly.pdbx_seq_one_letter_code
_entity_poly.pdbx_strand_id
1 'polypeptide(L)'
;MNEVTSLPPVASGAFYTGETFWTAAGVAGTVLVGFLAMWTAFRSTHPKRRLNYTVSHQPLVQQVMYGSLEIRWNGALLTDPHVVRPVLTNPGRWDIPSEAFDRGDPFQVDLGVPCLEVLRTEAGPGAARAPQTEVCGSLLRIGPGLIGRGTTITYLLLVDTAPAYDCRHSLVDVKVQQVSMPAPRRITRPPLTRTP
;
A
#
# COMPACT_ATOMS: atom_id res chain seq x y z
N MET A 1 16.26 -91.51 1.82
CA MET A 1 15.33 -91.16 0.72
C MET A 1 14.35 -90.19 1.37
N ASN A 2 14.55 -88.89 1.13
CA ASN A 2 14.05 -87.82 2.00
C ASN A 2 12.69 -87.32 1.53
N GLU A 3 11.70 -87.29 2.42
CA GLU A 3 10.44 -86.57 2.23
C GLU A 3 10.70 -85.06 2.31
N VAL A 4 10.38 -84.34 1.23
CA VAL A 4 10.40 -82.88 1.20
C VAL A 4 9.00 -82.41 1.61
N THR A 5 8.87 -81.94 2.85
CA THR A 5 7.65 -81.28 3.34
C THR A 5 7.56 -79.89 2.72
N SER A 6 6.61 -79.69 1.81
CA SER A 6 6.29 -78.38 1.23
C SER A 6 5.42 -77.57 2.19
N LEU A 7 5.87 -76.36 2.55
CA LEU A 7 5.07 -75.39 3.30
C LEU A 7 4.03 -74.73 2.37
N PRO A 8 2.81 -74.42 2.87
CA PRO A 8 1.80 -73.75 2.07
C PRO A 8 2.21 -72.30 1.72
N PRO A 9 1.84 -71.79 0.54
CA PRO A 9 2.09 -70.41 0.18
C PRO A 9 1.29 -69.47 1.10
N VAL A 10 1.99 -68.52 1.73
CA VAL A 10 1.35 -67.41 2.44
C VAL A 10 0.65 -66.55 1.39
N ALA A 11 -0.69 -66.56 1.39
CA ALA A 11 -1.48 -65.71 0.52
C ALA A 11 -1.30 -64.24 0.94
N SER A 12 -0.37 -63.55 0.29
CA SER A 12 -0.23 -62.10 0.37
C SER A 12 -1.33 -61.44 -0.48
N GLY A 13 -2.55 -61.42 0.04
CA GLY A 13 -3.66 -60.70 -0.59
C GLY A 13 -3.31 -59.21 -0.72
N ALA A 14 -3.40 -58.69 -1.94
CA ALA A 14 -3.19 -57.28 -2.24
C ALA A 14 -4.12 -56.41 -1.38
N PHE A 15 -3.59 -55.65 -0.42
CA PHE A 15 -4.36 -54.82 0.52
C PHE A 15 -5.26 -53.76 -0.14
N TYR A 16 -5.13 -53.54 -1.46
CA TYR A 16 -5.91 -52.62 -2.26
C TYR A 16 -7.15 -53.25 -2.94
N THR A 17 -7.36 -54.56 -2.85
CA THR A 17 -8.54 -55.23 -3.44
C THR A 17 -9.76 -55.26 -2.52
N GLY A 18 -9.66 -54.77 -1.28
CA GLY A 18 -10.80 -54.66 -0.37
C GLY A 18 -11.74 -53.53 -0.80
N GLU A 19 -13.05 -53.79 -0.89
CA GLU A 19 -14.08 -52.77 -1.14
C GLU A 19 -14.03 -51.62 -0.12
N THR A 20 -13.63 -51.94 1.12
CA THR A 20 -13.41 -50.98 2.19
C THR A 20 -12.25 -50.02 1.92
N PHE A 21 -11.20 -50.46 1.21
CA PHE A 21 -10.07 -49.62 0.83
C PHE A 21 -10.50 -48.54 -0.17
N TRP A 22 -11.24 -48.92 -1.22
CA TRP A 22 -11.74 -47.96 -2.21
C TRP A 22 -12.77 -47.00 -1.61
N THR A 23 -13.61 -47.48 -0.70
CA THR A 23 -14.56 -46.64 0.04
C THR A 23 -13.83 -45.62 0.92
N ALA A 24 -12.81 -46.05 1.68
CA ALA A 24 -12.00 -45.17 2.50
C ALA A 24 -11.21 -44.15 1.66
N ALA A 25 -10.65 -44.58 0.53
CA ALA A 25 -9.96 -43.69 -0.41
C ALA A 25 -10.91 -42.64 -1.00
N GLY A 26 -12.15 -43.01 -1.33
CA GLY A 26 -13.18 -42.09 -1.78
C GLY A 26 -13.51 -41.01 -0.73
N VAL A 27 -13.73 -41.41 0.53
CA VAL A 27 -13.98 -40.47 1.63
C VAL A 27 -12.79 -39.52 1.82
N ALA A 28 -11.56 -40.05 1.88
CA ALA A 28 -10.36 -39.23 2.00
C ALA A 28 -10.23 -38.22 0.85
N GLY A 29 -10.53 -38.66 -0.39
CA GLY A 29 -10.57 -37.78 -1.55
C GLY A 29 -11.58 -36.63 -1.40
N THR A 30 -12.80 -36.92 -0.95
CA THR A 30 -13.82 -35.87 -0.74
C THR A 30 -13.44 -34.85 0.32
N VAL A 31 -12.83 -35.29 1.44
CA VAL A 31 -12.35 -34.40 2.50
C VAL A 31 -11.22 -33.49 1.98
N LEU A 32 -10.28 -34.04 1.21
CA LEU A 32 -9.18 -33.26 0.63
C LEU A 32 -9.69 -32.20 -0.34
N VAL A 33 -10.64 -32.55 -1.22
CA VAL A 33 -11.26 -31.61 -2.15
C VAL A 33 -12.02 -30.52 -1.40
N GLY A 34 -12.79 -30.87 -0.37
CA GLY A 34 -13.48 -29.91 0.49
C GLY A 34 -12.52 -28.94 1.18
N PHE A 35 -11.40 -29.45 1.71
CA PHE A 35 -10.37 -28.62 2.34
C PHE A 35 -9.69 -27.68 1.33
N LEU A 36 -9.35 -28.16 0.14
CA LEU A 36 -8.78 -27.33 -0.93
C LEU A 36 -9.75 -26.24 -1.39
N ALA A 37 -11.03 -26.55 -1.56
CA ALA A 37 -12.06 -25.58 -1.91
C ALA A 37 -12.21 -24.49 -0.83
N MET A 38 -12.21 -24.88 0.45
CA MET A 38 -12.27 -23.94 1.57
C MET A 38 -11.00 -23.09 1.67
N TRP A 39 -9.81 -23.67 1.48
CA TRP A 39 -8.52 -22.95 1.48
C TRP A 39 -8.44 -21.90 0.36
N THR A 40 -8.85 -22.29 -0.85
CA THR A 40 -8.87 -21.40 -2.02
C THR A 40 -9.89 -20.28 -1.88
N ALA A 41 -11.08 -20.56 -1.34
CA ALA A 41 -12.06 -19.55 -0.99
C ALA A 41 -11.50 -18.58 0.05
N PHE A 42 -10.94 -19.09 1.16
CA PHE A 42 -10.37 -18.26 2.24
C PHE A 42 -9.23 -17.36 1.76
N ARG A 43 -8.36 -17.86 0.87
CA ARG A 43 -7.27 -17.08 0.28
C ARG A 43 -7.79 -16.03 -0.71
N SER A 44 -8.90 -16.29 -1.38
CA SER A 44 -9.51 -15.37 -2.35
C SER A 44 -10.35 -14.29 -1.66
N THR A 45 -10.95 -14.57 -0.50
CA THR A 45 -11.76 -13.62 0.27
C THR A 45 -10.93 -12.63 1.08
N HIS A 46 -9.62 -12.85 1.25
CA HIS A 46 -8.69 -11.91 1.91
C HIS A 46 -7.66 -11.33 0.93
N PRO A 47 -8.08 -10.60 -0.12
CA PRO A 47 -7.14 -9.93 -1.00
C PRO A 47 -6.42 -8.85 -0.20
N LYS A 48 -5.17 -9.11 0.21
CA LYS A 48 -4.35 -8.13 0.92
C LYS A 48 -4.16 -6.89 0.04
N ARG A 49 -4.95 -5.84 0.31
CA ARG A 49 -4.78 -4.50 -0.28
C ARG A 49 -3.45 -3.93 0.23
N ARG A 50 -2.83 -3.04 -0.53
CA ARG A 50 -1.54 -2.46 -0.17
C ARG A 50 -1.60 -0.95 -0.35
N LEU A 51 -1.15 -0.21 0.64
CA LEU A 51 -0.96 1.23 0.56
C LEU A 51 0.49 1.52 0.90
N ASN A 52 1.21 2.07 -0.07
CA ASN A 52 2.54 2.61 0.16
C ASN A 52 2.40 4.10 0.43
N TYR A 53 3.15 4.62 1.40
CA TYR A 53 3.22 6.06 1.62
C TYR A 53 4.66 6.54 1.74
N THR A 54 4.87 7.79 1.34
CA THR A 54 6.12 8.52 1.53
C THR A 54 5.80 9.95 1.90
N VAL A 55 6.54 10.51 2.84
CA VAL A 55 6.48 11.94 3.16
C VAL A 55 7.88 12.50 2.95
N SER A 56 7.96 13.61 2.22
CA SER A 56 9.20 14.36 2.02
C SER A 56 8.91 15.84 2.19
N HIS A 57 9.91 16.62 2.60
CA HIS A 57 9.81 18.07 2.62
C HIS A 57 11.03 18.70 1.95
N GLN A 58 10.90 19.94 1.51
CA GLN A 58 11.99 20.76 1.01
C GLN A 58 11.75 22.23 1.38
N PRO A 59 12.81 23.01 1.67
CA PRO A 59 12.68 24.46 1.79
C PRO A 59 12.09 25.05 0.50
N LEU A 60 11.19 26.01 0.64
CA LEU A 60 10.63 26.75 -0.49
C LEU A 60 11.73 27.57 -1.19
N VAL A 61 12.68 28.08 -0.40
CA VAL A 61 13.89 28.76 -0.88
C VAL A 61 15.09 27.85 -0.63
N GLN A 62 15.63 27.28 -1.70
CA GLN A 62 16.72 26.29 -1.60
C GLN A 62 18.11 26.92 -1.42
N GLN A 63 18.25 28.23 -1.62
CA GLN A 63 19.53 28.92 -1.58
C GLN A 63 19.41 30.18 -0.74
N VAL A 64 20.41 30.41 0.11
CA VAL A 64 20.56 31.68 0.83
C VAL A 64 20.81 32.76 -0.23
N MET A 65 19.81 33.60 -0.45
CA MET A 65 19.92 34.73 -1.38
C MET A 65 20.55 35.90 -0.64
N TYR A 66 21.54 36.55 -1.25
CA TYR A 66 22.10 37.80 -0.73
C TYR A 66 21.11 38.94 -1.00
N GLY A 67 20.52 39.51 0.05
CA GLY A 67 19.51 40.58 -0.01
C GLY A 67 18.37 40.39 1.01
N SER A 68 17.37 41.27 1.01
CA SER A 68 16.17 41.18 1.85
C SER A 68 15.04 40.49 1.08
N LEU A 69 15.09 39.16 0.95
CA LEU A 69 13.98 38.38 0.42
C LEU A 69 12.98 38.10 1.55
N GLU A 70 11.76 38.62 1.42
CA GLU A 70 10.64 38.31 2.32
C GLU A 70 9.61 37.46 1.58
N ILE A 71 9.18 36.37 2.22
CA ILE A 71 8.08 35.54 1.72
C ILE A 71 6.89 35.79 2.63
N ARG A 72 5.75 36.11 2.03
CA ARG A 72 4.51 36.37 2.78
C ARG A 72 3.41 35.45 2.32
N TRP A 73 2.65 34.94 3.28
CA TRP A 73 1.45 34.15 3.04
C TRP A 73 0.26 34.83 3.71
N ASN A 74 -0.74 35.22 2.91
CA ASN A 74 -1.91 35.97 3.39
C ASN A 74 -1.54 37.20 4.25
N GLY A 75 -0.45 37.88 3.87
CA GLY A 75 0.06 39.06 4.59
C GLY A 75 0.93 38.75 5.81
N ALA A 76 1.02 37.51 6.30
CA ALA A 76 1.95 37.11 7.36
C ALA A 76 3.34 36.83 6.77
N LEU A 77 4.39 37.30 7.45
CA LEU A 77 5.77 37.00 7.07
C LEU A 77 6.11 35.56 7.45
N LEU A 78 6.64 34.80 6.49
CA LEU A 78 7.14 33.44 6.67
C LEU A 78 8.64 33.49 6.97
N THR A 79 9.06 32.75 7.99
CA THR A 79 10.44 32.72 8.46
C THR A 79 11.25 31.62 7.79
N ASP A 80 10.68 30.42 7.69
CA ASP A 80 11.36 29.24 7.17
C ASP A 80 10.38 28.37 6.34
N PRO A 81 9.86 28.90 5.23
CA PRO A 81 8.82 28.24 4.47
C PRO A 81 9.31 26.95 3.85
N HIS A 82 8.55 25.87 4.06
CA HIS A 82 8.79 24.54 3.56
C HIS A 82 7.58 23.99 2.83
N VAL A 83 7.83 23.20 1.78
CA VAL A 83 6.80 22.45 1.07
C VAL A 83 6.90 20.99 1.47
N VAL A 84 5.81 20.46 2.04
CA VAL A 84 5.69 19.04 2.39
C VAL A 84 4.90 18.32 1.30
N ARG A 85 5.38 17.14 0.93
CA ARG A 85 4.80 16.29 -0.10
C ARG A 85 4.52 14.89 0.47
N PRO A 86 3.34 14.66 1.07
CA PRO A 86 2.81 13.33 1.30
C PRO A 86 2.37 12.69 -0.03
N VAL A 87 2.82 11.47 -0.28
CA VAL A 87 2.50 10.67 -1.46
C VAL A 87 1.91 9.35 -0.99
N LEU A 88 0.70 9.03 -1.45
CA LEU A 88 0.01 7.78 -1.18
C LEU A 88 -0.15 7.02 -2.49
N THR A 89 0.38 5.80 -2.55
CA THR A 89 0.28 4.94 -3.73
C THR A 89 -0.42 3.64 -3.37
N ASN A 90 -1.43 3.24 -4.12
CA ASN A 90 -1.98 1.89 -4.05
C ASN A 90 -1.34 1.02 -5.15
N PRO A 91 -0.22 0.31 -4.88
CA PRO A 91 0.37 -0.60 -5.86
C PRO A 91 -0.39 -1.94 -5.97
N GLY A 92 -1.46 -2.11 -5.18
CA GLY A 92 -2.24 -3.34 -5.14
C GLY A 92 -3.02 -3.59 -6.42
N ARG A 93 -3.47 -4.83 -6.59
CA ARG A 93 -4.35 -5.25 -7.69
C ARG A 93 -5.80 -4.80 -7.49
N TRP A 94 -6.12 -4.34 -6.29
CA TRP A 94 -7.47 -4.04 -5.83
C TRP A 94 -7.55 -2.61 -5.32
N ASP A 95 -8.72 -2.00 -5.51
CA ASP A 95 -9.02 -0.70 -4.95
C ASP A 95 -9.08 -0.80 -3.42
N ILE A 96 -8.76 0.30 -2.74
CA ILE A 96 -8.99 0.48 -1.31
C ILE A 96 -10.28 1.30 -1.20
N PRO A 97 -11.41 0.67 -0.90
CA PRO A 97 -12.69 1.36 -0.86
C PRO A 97 -12.82 2.18 0.44
N SER A 98 -13.79 3.10 0.49
CA SER A 98 -13.99 3.98 1.65
C SER A 98 -14.29 3.21 2.94
N GLU A 99 -14.86 2.01 2.85
CA GLU A 99 -15.16 1.11 3.97
C GLU A 99 -13.91 0.47 4.57
N ALA A 100 -12.76 0.56 3.90
CA ALA A 100 -11.50 0.09 4.47
C ALA A 100 -11.00 0.98 5.62
N PHE A 101 -11.53 2.20 5.76
CA PHE A 101 -11.25 3.10 6.88
C PHE A 101 -12.12 2.69 8.07
N ASP A 102 -11.51 2.14 9.11
CA ASP A 102 -12.22 1.61 10.28
C ASP A 102 -13.09 2.69 10.91
N ARG A 103 -14.41 2.47 10.90
CA ARG A 103 -15.41 3.45 11.38
C ARG A 103 -15.27 4.84 10.75
N GLY A 104 -14.70 4.92 9.54
CA GLY A 104 -14.43 6.18 8.85
C GLY A 104 -13.26 6.98 9.43
N ASP A 105 -12.36 6.38 10.20
CA ASP A 105 -11.17 7.05 10.71
C ASP A 105 -10.15 7.31 9.57
N PRO A 106 -9.82 8.58 9.26
CA PRO A 106 -8.95 8.91 8.14
C PRO A 106 -7.50 8.46 8.34
N PHE A 107 -6.76 8.41 7.24
CA PHE A 107 -5.30 8.32 7.30
C PHE A 107 -4.75 9.67 7.77
N GLN A 108 -3.84 9.67 8.74
CA GLN A 108 -3.37 10.88 9.40
C GLN A 108 -1.87 11.04 9.20
N VAL A 109 -1.46 12.22 8.75
CA VAL A 109 -0.07 12.66 8.73
C VAL A 109 0.07 13.83 9.68
N ASP A 110 0.71 13.61 10.82
CA ASP A 110 1.10 14.70 11.72
C ASP A 110 2.40 15.31 11.19
N LEU A 111 2.42 16.62 10.94
CA LEU A 111 3.58 17.35 10.45
C LEU A 111 4.48 17.87 11.57
N GLY A 112 4.03 17.78 12.83
CA GLY A 112 4.70 18.35 14.00
C GLY A 112 4.73 19.89 14.04
N VAL A 113 4.31 20.54 12.95
CA VAL A 113 4.25 21.99 12.77
C VAL A 113 2.92 22.38 12.10
N PRO A 114 2.37 23.58 12.35
CA PRO A 114 1.12 24.01 11.74
C PRO A 114 1.17 23.99 10.21
N CYS A 115 0.16 23.36 9.59
CA CYS A 115 -0.07 23.44 8.16
C CYS A 115 -0.80 24.74 7.83
N LEU A 116 -0.16 25.56 7.01
CA LEU A 116 -0.71 26.86 6.60
C LEU A 116 -1.74 26.70 5.49
N GLU A 117 -1.45 25.82 4.52
CA GLU A 117 -2.36 25.57 3.39
C GLU A 117 -2.04 24.25 2.68
N VAL A 118 -3.07 23.63 2.09
CA VAL A 118 -2.94 22.61 1.04
C VAL A 118 -2.84 23.32 -0.32
N LEU A 119 -1.62 23.50 -0.81
CA LEU A 119 -1.32 24.16 -2.09
C LEU A 119 -1.91 23.42 -3.29
N ARG A 120 -1.84 22.07 -3.26
CA ARG A 120 -2.30 21.24 -4.38
C ARG A 120 -2.61 19.83 -3.94
N THR A 121 -3.58 19.23 -4.62
CA THR A 121 -3.87 17.80 -4.57
C THR A 121 -3.89 17.25 -5.99
N GLU A 122 -3.13 16.20 -6.23
CA GLU A 122 -3.05 15.51 -7.52
C GLU A 122 -3.34 14.02 -7.32
N ALA A 123 -4.10 13.42 -8.24
CA ALA A 123 -4.30 11.98 -8.31
C ALA A 123 -4.09 11.51 -9.74
N GLY A 124 -3.43 10.37 -9.91
CA GLY A 124 -3.19 9.76 -11.22
C GLY A 124 -2.97 8.26 -11.12
N PRO A 125 -3.08 7.51 -12.22
CA PRO A 125 -3.24 8.00 -13.60
C PRO A 125 -4.69 8.37 -13.97
N GLY A 126 -4.85 9.26 -14.96
CA GLY A 126 -6.13 9.57 -15.61
C GLY A 126 -7.11 10.36 -14.73
N ALA A 127 -8.39 9.96 -14.76
CA ALA A 127 -9.49 10.59 -14.01
C ALA A 127 -9.58 10.14 -12.53
N ALA A 128 -8.49 9.64 -11.96
CA ALA A 128 -8.43 9.27 -10.56
C ALA A 128 -8.77 10.48 -9.68
N ARG A 129 -9.54 10.26 -8.62
CA ARG A 129 -9.90 11.29 -7.65
C ARG A 129 -9.17 11.03 -6.34
N ALA A 130 -8.61 12.08 -5.76
CA ALA A 130 -8.07 12.03 -4.42
C ALA A 130 -9.22 11.97 -3.40
N PRO A 131 -9.08 11.22 -2.30
CA PRO A 131 -9.94 11.34 -1.13
C PRO A 131 -9.96 12.78 -0.61
N GLN A 132 -11.07 13.15 0.04
CA GLN A 132 -11.16 14.45 0.70
C GLN A 132 -10.07 14.58 1.77
N THR A 133 -9.62 15.82 1.98
CA THR A 133 -8.63 16.13 3.00
C THR A 133 -9.11 17.25 3.90
N GLU A 134 -8.75 17.12 5.17
CA GLU A 134 -8.98 18.13 6.19
C GLU A 134 -7.65 18.43 6.88
N VAL A 135 -7.38 19.70 7.15
CA VAL A 135 -6.21 20.14 7.92
C VAL A 135 -6.68 20.64 9.28
N CYS A 136 -6.15 20.04 10.34
CA CYS A 136 -6.42 20.44 11.72
C CYS A 136 -5.10 20.76 12.41
N GLY A 137 -4.69 22.03 12.39
CA GLY A 137 -3.41 22.45 12.99
C GLY A 137 -2.21 21.82 12.28
N SER A 138 -1.50 20.91 12.94
CA SER A 138 -0.37 20.17 12.35
C SER A 138 -0.78 18.90 11.61
N LEU A 139 -2.05 18.51 11.67
CA LEU A 139 -2.49 17.18 11.26
C LEU A 139 -3.25 17.23 9.93
N LEU A 140 -2.71 16.55 8.92
CA LEU A 140 -3.40 16.30 7.65
C LEU A 140 -4.19 15.00 7.76
N ARG A 141 -5.51 15.08 7.59
CA ARG A 141 -6.43 13.95 7.55
C ARG A 141 -6.82 13.66 6.11
N ILE A 142 -6.66 12.42 5.67
CA ILE A 142 -6.93 11.97 4.30
C ILE A 142 -7.99 10.86 4.34
N GLY A 143 -9.11 11.10 3.67
CA GLY A 143 -10.25 10.20 3.60
C GLY A 143 -11.29 10.45 4.70
N PRO A 144 -12.26 9.53 4.85
CA PRO A 144 -12.48 8.31 4.07
C PRO A 144 -12.73 8.56 2.58
N GLY A 145 -12.28 7.64 1.72
CA GLY A 145 -12.51 7.73 0.28
C GLY A 145 -11.89 6.59 -0.52
N LEU A 146 -12.38 6.37 -1.74
CA LEU A 146 -11.85 5.35 -2.66
C LEU A 146 -10.43 5.72 -3.12
N ILE A 147 -9.46 4.84 -2.87
CA ILE A 147 -8.13 4.90 -3.48
C ILE A 147 -8.03 3.79 -4.53
N GLY A 148 -8.16 4.18 -5.79
CA GLY A 148 -8.14 3.26 -6.92
C GLY A 148 -6.83 2.47 -7.03
N ARG A 149 -6.91 1.28 -7.63
CA ARG A 149 -5.75 0.44 -7.96
C ARG A 149 -4.76 1.19 -8.83
N GLY A 150 -3.47 1.01 -8.58
CA GLY A 150 -2.40 1.69 -9.31
C GLY A 150 -2.41 3.22 -9.18
N THR A 151 -3.26 3.79 -8.33
CA THR A 151 -3.38 5.24 -8.17
C THR A 151 -2.30 5.75 -7.24
N THR A 152 -1.69 6.88 -7.62
CA THR A 152 -0.83 7.70 -6.79
C THR A 152 -1.50 9.04 -6.54
N ILE A 153 -1.63 9.39 -5.27
CA ILE A 153 -2.19 10.64 -4.79
C ILE A 153 -1.06 11.42 -4.14
N THR A 154 -0.92 12.69 -4.50
CA THR A 154 0.10 13.58 -3.97
C THR A 154 -0.54 14.83 -3.42
N TYR A 155 -0.23 15.13 -2.16
CA TYR A 155 -0.61 16.37 -1.50
C TYR A 155 0.60 17.30 -1.44
N LEU A 156 0.40 18.58 -1.69
CA LEU A 156 1.39 19.63 -1.49
C LEU A 156 0.91 20.56 -0.39
N LEU A 157 1.68 20.63 0.69
CA LEU A 157 1.35 21.42 1.87
C LEU A 157 2.40 22.51 2.07
N LEU A 158 1.96 23.68 2.52
CA LEU A 158 2.83 24.75 2.97
C LEU A 158 2.92 24.75 4.50
N VAL A 159 4.14 24.81 5.02
CA VAL A 159 4.45 25.01 6.44
C VAL A 159 5.54 26.08 6.58
N ASP A 160 5.70 26.69 7.75
CA ASP A 160 6.69 27.76 7.98
C ASP A 160 7.92 27.32 8.79
N THR A 161 8.09 26.02 9.00
CA THR A 161 9.22 25.48 9.74
C THR A 161 9.51 24.07 9.24
N ALA A 162 10.77 23.66 9.32
CA ALA A 162 11.17 22.28 9.05
C ALA A 162 10.28 21.27 9.82
N PRO A 163 9.49 20.43 9.13
CA PRO A 163 8.53 19.55 9.76
C PRO A 163 9.16 18.22 10.20
N ALA A 164 8.62 17.65 11.27
CA ALA A 164 8.87 16.27 11.69
C ALA A 164 7.57 15.48 11.55
N TYR A 165 7.57 14.41 10.76
CA TYR A 165 6.33 13.73 10.40
C TYR A 165 6.16 12.37 11.07
N ASP A 166 4.96 12.13 11.59
CA ASP A 166 4.47 10.82 12.05
C ASP A 166 3.22 10.45 11.24
N CYS A 167 3.01 9.15 11.01
CA CYS A 167 1.89 8.66 10.20
C CYS A 167 1.08 7.65 10.98
N ARG A 168 -0.23 7.89 11.08
CA ARG A 168 -1.19 7.01 11.75
C ARG A 168 -2.29 6.62 10.79
N HIS A 169 -2.78 5.40 10.92
CA HIS A 169 -3.85 4.90 10.06
C HIS A 169 -4.70 3.88 10.81
N SER A 170 -5.99 3.85 10.46
CA SER A 170 -6.89 2.78 10.87
C SER A 170 -7.52 2.12 9.64
N LEU A 171 -6.67 1.48 8.82
CA LEU A 171 -7.11 0.78 7.62
C LEU A 171 -7.20 -0.72 7.87
N VAL A 172 -8.37 -1.31 7.61
CA VAL A 172 -8.65 -2.74 7.79
C VAL A 172 -8.38 -3.48 6.48
N ASP A 173 -7.75 -4.66 6.58
CA ASP A 173 -7.38 -5.50 5.42
C ASP A 173 -6.47 -4.81 4.38
N VAL A 174 -5.83 -3.70 4.76
CA VAL A 174 -4.84 -2.98 3.96
C VAL A 174 -3.48 -3.06 4.64
N LYS A 175 -2.50 -3.61 3.95
CA LYS A 175 -1.10 -3.55 4.37
C LYS A 175 -0.52 -2.18 4.04
N VAL A 176 -0.33 -1.35 5.06
CA VAL A 176 0.31 -0.03 4.93
C VAL A 176 1.83 -0.18 5.07
N GLN A 177 2.59 0.48 4.19
CA GLN A 177 4.05 0.44 4.21
C GLN A 177 4.63 1.83 3.92
N GLN A 178 5.54 2.29 4.78
CA GLN A 178 6.39 3.42 4.44
C GLN A 178 7.42 2.98 3.40
N VAL A 179 7.57 3.75 2.33
CA VAL A 179 8.57 3.51 1.30
C VAL A 179 9.43 4.74 1.16
N SER A 180 10.75 4.59 1.07
CA SER A 180 11.63 5.70 0.69
C SER A 180 11.40 6.02 -0.78
N MET A 181 11.12 7.28 -1.11
CA MET A 181 11.01 7.68 -2.51
C MET A 181 12.36 7.41 -3.20
N PRO A 182 12.38 6.76 -4.38
CA PRO A 182 13.56 6.78 -5.22
C PRO A 182 13.87 8.24 -5.55
N ALA A 183 15.13 8.65 -5.46
CA ALA A 183 15.55 9.99 -5.84
C ALA A 183 14.98 10.32 -7.24
N PRO A 184 14.46 11.54 -7.46
CA PRO A 184 13.86 11.90 -8.73
C PRO A 184 14.86 11.59 -9.85
N ARG A 185 14.44 10.75 -10.81
CA ARG A 185 15.21 10.54 -12.04
C ARG A 185 15.36 11.91 -12.69
N ARG A 186 16.57 12.47 -12.66
CA ARG A 186 16.93 13.65 -13.43
C ARG A 186 16.54 13.33 -14.87
N ILE A 187 15.49 13.97 -15.38
CA ILE A 187 15.20 13.90 -16.82
C ILE A 187 16.37 14.63 -17.46
N THR A 188 17.35 13.88 -17.94
CA THR A 188 18.44 14.43 -18.74
C THR A 188 17.78 15.02 -19.98
N ARG A 189 17.58 16.34 -19.98
CA ARG A 189 17.09 17.05 -21.15
C ARG A 189 18.06 16.72 -22.29
N PRO A 190 17.62 16.10 -23.39
CA PRO A 190 18.51 15.82 -24.51
C PRO A 190 19.11 17.16 -24.98
N PRO A 191 20.42 17.19 -25.33
CA PRO A 191 21.05 18.41 -25.81
C PRO A 191 20.28 18.92 -27.04
N LEU A 192 19.98 20.21 -27.05
CA LEU A 192 19.36 20.87 -28.20
C LEU A 192 20.32 20.73 -29.38
N THR A 193 19.98 19.87 -30.34
CA THR A 193 20.67 19.79 -31.62
C THR A 193 20.43 21.11 -32.35
N ARG A 194 21.47 21.94 -32.43
CA ARG A 194 21.48 23.13 -33.27
C ARG A 194 21.67 22.66 -34.71
N THR A 195 20.58 22.58 -35.47
CA THR A 195 20.65 22.30 -36.91
C THR A 195 21.28 23.51 -37.63
N PRO A 196 22.20 23.28 -38.59
CA PRO A 196 22.88 24.33 -39.34
C PRO A 196 21.97 25.11 -40.29
#